data_AF-A0A2W4L1U4-F1
#
_entry.id   AF-A0A2W4L1U4-F1
#
_cell.length_a   1.000
_cell.length_b   1.000
_cell.length_c   1.000
_cell.angle_alpha   90.00
_cell.angle_beta   90.00
_cell.angle_gamma   90.00
#
_symmetry.space_group_name_H-M   'P 1'
#
loop_
_entity.id
_entity.type
_entity.pdbx_description
1 polymer ?
#
loop_
_entity_poly.entity_id
_entity_poly.type
_entity_poly.pdbx_seq_one_letter_code
_entity_poly.pdbx_strand_id
1 'polypeptide(L)' 'MAQINMQQVKELRERTQAGLNDCRSALVEAEGDMEKAVEIILKKGLAKSAKR' A
#
# COMPACT_ATOMS: atom_id res chain seq x y z
N MET A 1 -3.54 -10.08 15.72
CA MET A 1 -2.66 -10.01 14.55
C MET A 1 -3.56 -9.66 13.37
N ALA A 2 -3.51 -8.44 12.83
CA ALA A 2 -4.29 -8.11 11.64
C ALA A 2 -3.88 -9.09 10.54
N GLN A 3 -4.82 -9.94 10.10
CA GLN A 3 -4.55 -11.03 9.19
C GLN A 3 -4.52 -10.48 7.77
N ILE A 4 -3.44 -9.75 7.45
CA ILE A 4 -3.22 -9.17 6.13
C ILE A 4 -3.12 -10.31 5.14
N ASN A 5 -4.15 -10.45 4.32
CA ASN A 5 -4.28 -11.57 3.42
C ASN A 5 -3.49 -11.30 2.13
N MET A 6 -2.89 -12.33 1.52
CA MET A 6 -2.20 -12.17 0.23
C MET A 6 -3.13 -11.65 -0.87
N GLN A 7 -4.44 -11.91 -0.75
CA GLN A 7 -5.46 -11.34 -1.61
C GLN A 7 -5.54 -9.81 -1.48
N GLN A 8 -5.51 -9.26 -0.27
CA GLN A 8 -5.52 -7.81 -0.05
C GLN A 8 -4.27 -7.15 -0.63
N VAL A 9 -3.10 -7.77 -0.45
CA VAL A 9 -1.84 -7.28 -1.03
C VAL A 9 -1.90 -7.29 -2.56
N LYS A 10 -2.47 -8.33 -3.18
CA LYS A 10 -2.66 -8.41 -4.63
C LYS A 10 -3.62 -7.33 -5.12
N GLU A 11 -4.78 -7.21 -4.49
CA GLU A 11 -5.80 -6.24 -4.90
C GLU A 11 -5.30 -4.79 -4.75
N LEU A 12 -4.58 -4.50 -3.66
CA LEU A 12 -3.97 -3.19 -3.47
C LEU A 12 -2.91 -2.89 -4.53
N ARG A 13 -2.11 -3.90 -4.91
CA ARG A 13 -1.14 -3.80 -6.00
C ARG A 13 -1.84 -3.58 -7.35
N GLU A 14 -2.96 -4.22 -7.62
CA GLU A 14 -3.70 -4.00 -8.88
C GLU A 14 -4.30 -2.60 -8.94
N ARG A 15 -4.79 -2.06 -7.82
CA ARG A 15 -5.33 -0.69 -7.76
C ARG A 15 -4.27 0.40 -7.83
N THR A 16 -3.16 0.23 -7.14
CA THR A 16 -2.12 1.27 -7.00
C THR A 16 -0.93 1.08 -7.93
N GLN A 17 -0.78 -0.09 -8.54
CA GLN A 17 0.40 -0.52 -9.31
C GLN A 17 1.74 -0.38 -8.57
N ALA A 18 1.70 -0.22 -7.25
CA ALA A 18 2.90 -0.11 -6.43
C ALA A 18 3.62 -1.46 -6.25
N GLY A 19 4.88 -1.40 -5.82
CA GLY A 19 5.66 -2.59 -5.53
C GLY A 19 5.01 -3.44 -4.42
N LEU A 20 5.24 -4.76 -4.46
CA LEU A 20 4.72 -5.71 -3.45
C LEU A 20 5.11 -5.30 -2.01
N ASN A 21 6.31 -4.75 -1.82
CA ASN A 21 6.77 -4.28 -0.52
C ASN A 21 6.07 -2.99 -0.07
N ASP A 22 5.81 -2.05 -0.99
CA ASP A 22 5.05 -0.83 -0.68
C ASP A 22 3.59 -1.21 -0.31
N CYS A 23 2.99 -2.16 -1.03
CA CYS A 23 1.64 -2.68 -0.74
C CYS A 23 1.56 -3.40 0.62
N ARG A 24 2.52 -4.28 0.93
CA ARG A 24 2.58 -4.92 2.26
C ARG A 24 2.75 -3.90 3.36
N SER A 25 3.71 -2.99 3.22
CA SER A 25 4.00 -1.98 4.25
C SER A 25 2.80 -1.07 4.48
N ALA A 26 2.13 -0.65 3.41
CA ALA A 26 0.93 0.17 3.50
C ALA A 26 -0.23 -0.57 4.17
N LEU A 27 -0.46 -1.85 3.87
CA LEU A 27 -1.47 -2.65 4.55
C LEU A 27 -1.14 -2.90 6.02
N VAL A 28 0.15 -3.02 6.36
CA VAL A 28 0.59 -3.14 7.74
C VAL A 28 0.37 -1.84 8.52
N GLU A 29 0.76 -0.69 7.97
CA GLU A 29 0.49 0.63 8.57
C GLU A 29 -1.01 0.95 8.63
N ALA A 30 -1.79 0.47 7.66
CA ALA A 30 -3.23 0.64 7.62
C ALA A 30 -4.00 -0.42 8.42
N GLU A 31 -3.31 -1.35 9.09
CA GLU A 31 -3.93 -2.45 9.84
C GLU A 31 -4.93 -3.30 9.02
N GLY A 32 -4.70 -3.40 7.71
CA GLY A 32 -5.57 -4.12 6.76
C GLY A 32 -6.66 -3.26 6.11
N ASP A 33 -6.70 -1.95 6.37
CA ASP A 33 -7.59 -1.00 5.71
C ASP A 33 -7.10 -0.67 4.29
N MET A 34 -7.90 -1.03 3.29
CA MET A 34 -7.54 -0.85 1.87
C MET A 34 -7.52 0.62 1.46
N GLU A 35 -8.43 1.46 1.97
CA GLU A 35 -8.48 2.89 1.61
C GLU A 35 -7.29 3.63 2.18
N LYS A 36 -6.99 3.41 3.47
CA LYS A 36 -5.79 3.95 4.11
C LYS A 36 -4.51 3.47 3.42
N ALA A 37 -4.44 2.20 3.04
CA ALA A 37 -3.26 1.66 2.37
C ALA A 37 -3.03 2.32 1.00
N VAL A 38 -4.10 2.59 0.24
CA VAL A 38 -4.03 3.34 -1.03
C VAL A 38 -3.50 4.76 -0.78
N GLU A 39 -4.02 5.46 0.22
CA GLU A 39 -3.54 6.81 0.59
C GLU A 39 -2.06 6.82 0.99
N ILE A 40 -1.63 5.84 1.78
CA ILE A 40 -0.22 5.70 2.21
C ILE A 40 0.68 5.54 0.99
N ILE A 41 0.29 4.70 0.03
CA ILE A 41 1.03 4.48 -1.21
C ILE A 41 1.09 5.76 -2.05
N LEU A 42 -0.02 6.47 -2.21
CA LEU A 42 -0.07 7.75 -2.94
C LEU A 42 0.83 8.80 -2.29
N LYS A 43 0.73 8.99 -0.97
CA LYS A 43 1.60 9.91 -0.21
C LYS A 43 3.08 9.54 -0.35
N LYS A 44 3.43 8.25 -0.25
CA LYS A 44 4.81 7.76 -0.46
C LYS A 44 5.28 7.92 -1.90
N GLY A 45 4.40 7.72 -2.88
CA GLY A 45 4.68 7.91 -4.31
C GLY A 45 4.99 9.37 -4.65
N LEU A 46 4.18 10.30 -4.14
CA LEU A 46 4.41 11.74 -4.28
C LEU A 46 5.76 12.16 -3.65
N ALA A 47 6.09 11.64 -2.46
CA ALA A 47 7.37 11.93 -1.81
C ALA A 47 8.58 11.38 -2.59
N LYS A 48 8.46 10.21 -3.22
CA LYS A 48 9.49 9.67 -4.13
C LYS A 48 9.62 10.51 -5.41
N SER A 49 8.49 10.97 -5.97
CA SER A 49 8.48 11.76 -7.21
C SER A 49 8.99 13.19 -7.01
N ALA A 50 8.77 13.78 -5.84
CA ALA A 50 9.27 15.11 -5.49
C ALA A 50 10.79 15.15 -5.25
N LYS A 51 11.44 13.98 -5.17
CA LYS A 51 12.89 13.84 -4.93
C LYS A 51 13.69 13.59 -6.20
N ARG A 52 13.07 13.75 -7.38
CA ARG A 52 13.72 13.74 -8.69
C ARG A 52 13.78 15.14 -9.27
#